data_AF-A0A392NGX0-F1
#
_entry.id   AF-A0A392NGX0-F1
#
_cell.length_a   1.000
_cell.length_b   1.000
_cell.length_c   1.000
_cell.angle_alpha   90.00
_cell.angle_beta   90.00
_cell.angle_gamma   90.00
#
_symmetry.space_group_name_H-M   'P 1'
#
loop_
_entity.id
_entity.type
_entity.pdbx_description
1 polymer ?
#
loop_
_entity_poly.entity_id
_entity_poly.type
_entity_poly.pdbx_seq_one_letter_code
_entity_poly.pdbx_strand_id
1 'polypeptide(L)'
;MTSCFPFDADVVAYSTHVPSFADSWGWVMASDQPILIDAVEMDKRIKARIDGKLLYLDGVWFHSSTIMNKTVSKSLQNETHVYTEDNARFIPGHGIL
;
A
#
# COMPACT_ATOMS: atom_id res chain seq x y z
N MET A 1 23.02 0.35 5.93
CA MET A 1 22.27 0.26 4.66
C MET A 1 20.89 0.78 4.97
N THR A 2 20.58 2.03 4.61
CA THR A 2 19.41 2.73 5.16
C THR A 2 18.27 2.72 4.14
N SER A 3 17.13 2.15 4.55
CA SER A 3 15.83 2.35 3.92
C SER A 3 15.51 3.84 3.84
N CYS A 4 14.66 4.23 2.89
CA CYS A 4 14.27 5.63 2.67
C CYS A 4 13.54 6.26 3.88
N PHE A 5 13.00 5.43 4.77
CA PHE A 5 12.39 5.83 6.02
C PHE A 5 13.16 5.25 7.22
N PRO A 6 13.20 5.95 8.37
CA PRO A 6 13.80 5.45 9.60
C PRO A 6 13.13 4.15 10.07
N PHE A 7 13.82 3.39 10.91
CA PHE A 7 13.30 2.10 11.41
C PHE A 7 11.98 2.25 12.19
N ASP A 8 11.76 3.41 12.80
CA ASP A 8 10.54 3.74 13.56
C ASP A 8 9.45 4.40 12.69
N ALA A 9 9.65 4.49 11.38
CA ALA A 9 8.61 4.98 10.48
C ALA A 9 7.47 3.96 10.34
N ASP A 10 6.26 4.50 10.21
CA ASP A 10 5.07 3.69 9.99
C ASP A 10 4.89 3.45 8.49
N VAL A 11 4.79 2.18 8.10
CA VAL A 11 4.67 1.74 6.71
C VAL A 11 3.44 0.83 6.59
N VAL A 12 2.47 1.27 5.80
CA VAL A 12 1.23 0.54 5.59
C VAL A 12 1.07 0.18 4.13
N ALA A 13 1.11 -1.13 3.85
CA ALA A 13 0.74 -1.66 2.54
C ALA A 13 -0.78 -1.84 2.47
N TYR A 14 -1.36 -1.53 1.31
CA TYR A 14 -2.77 -1.76 1.03
C TYR A 14 -2.93 -2.19 -0.42
N SER A 15 -3.99 -2.95 -0.70
CA SER A 15 -4.19 -3.52 -2.02
C SER A 15 -5.65 -3.54 -2.41
N THR A 16 -5.91 -3.52 -3.71
CA THR A 16 -7.23 -3.81 -4.24
C THR A 16 -7.18 -4.46 -5.61
N HIS A 17 -8.24 -5.18 -5.95
CA HIS A 17 -8.44 -5.70 -7.29
C HIS A 17 -8.73 -4.56 -8.28
N VAL A 18 -7.95 -4.51 -9.36
CA VAL A 18 -8.16 -3.58 -10.49
C VAL A 18 -8.64 -4.41 -11.68
N PRO A 19 -9.93 -4.35 -12.06
CA PRO A 19 -10.48 -5.27 -13.06
C PRO A 19 -9.78 -5.26 -14.42
N SER A 20 -9.36 -4.09 -14.89
CA SER A 20 -8.64 -3.96 -16.16
C SER A 20 -7.23 -4.57 -16.13
N PHE A 21 -6.67 -4.82 -14.94
CA PHE A 21 -5.37 -5.48 -14.77
C PHE A 21 -5.51 -6.99 -14.60
N ALA A 22 -6.73 -7.48 -14.40
CA ALA A 22 -7.01 -8.88 -14.06
C ALA A 22 -6.23 -9.38 -12.84
N ASP A 23 -5.84 -8.48 -11.93
CA ASP A 23 -5.09 -8.80 -10.71
C ASP A 23 -5.33 -7.77 -9.59
N SER A 24 -4.83 -8.10 -8.40
CA SER A 24 -4.71 -7.17 -7.29
C SER A 24 -3.49 -6.28 -7.48
N TRP A 25 -3.69 -4.98 -7.29
CA TRP A 25 -2.63 -4.00 -7.30
C TRP A 25 -2.35 -3.51 -5.88
N GLY A 26 -1.07 -3.32 -5.57
CA GLY A 26 -0.59 -2.88 -4.26
C GLY A 26 -0.09 -1.43 -4.28
N TRP A 27 -0.33 -0.74 -3.17
CA TRP A 27 0.20 0.57 -2.87
C TRP A 27 0.78 0.58 -1.45
N VAL A 28 1.67 1.52 -1.16
CA VAL A 28 2.32 1.65 0.15
C VAL A 28 2.28 3.12 0.57
N MET A 29 1.81 3.36 1.80
CA MET A 29 2.01 4.63 2.50
C MET A 29 3.17 4.47 3.47
N ALA A 30 4.01 5.49 3.59
CA ALA A 30 5.09 5.52 4.55
C ALA A 30 5.23 6.93 5.13
N SER A 31 5.46 7.02 6.44
CA SER A 31 5.49 8.28 7.17
C SER A 31 6.36 8.18 8.42
N ASP A 32 7.08 9.25 8.75
CA ASP A 32 7.82 9.38 10.03
C ASP A 32 6.88 9.60 11.23
N GLN A 33 5.58 9.72 10.99
CA GLN A 33 4.52 9.86 11.99
C GLN A 33 3.52 8.69 11.86
N PRO A 34 2.87 8.26 12.97
CA PRO A 34 1.92 7.16 12.94
C PRO A 34 0.79 7.35 11.92
N ILE A 35 0.53 6.32 11.12
CA ILE A 35 -0.55 6.26 10.14
C ILE A 35 -1.76 5.59 10.82
N LEU A 36 -2.61 6.41 11.42
CA LEU A 36 -3.84 5.94 12.07
C LEU A 36 -4.97 5.80 11.04
N ILE A 37 -5.40 4.56 10.80
CA ILE A 37 -6.43 4.21 9.81
C ILE A 37 -7.72 3.79 10.51
N ASP A 38 -8.50 4.80 10.91
CA ASP A 38 -9.87 4.62 11.41
C ASP A 38 -10.88 4.93 10.30
N ALA A 39 -11.84 4.02 10.11
CA ALA A 39 -12.85 4.14 9.07
C ALA A 39 -13.74 5.38 9.28
N VAL A 40 -14.17 5.63 10.52
CA VAL A 40 -15.08 6.74 10.84
C VAL A 40 -14.39 8.09 10.62
N GLU A 41 -13.14 8.21 11.06
CA GLU A 41 -12.34 9.40 10.84
C GLU A 41 -12.02 9.63 9.35
N MET A 42 -11.79 8.55 8.59
CA MET A 42 -11.61 8.65 7.14
C MET A 42 -12.85 9.24 6.46
N ASP A 43 -14.04 8.72 6.77
CA ASP A 43 -15.30 9.24 6.20
C ASP A 43 -15.54 10.72 6.55
N LYS A 44 -15.23 11.11 7.80
CA LYS A 44 -15.29 12.52 8.23
C LYS A 44 -14.37 13.40 7.39
N ARG A 45 -13.13 12.97 7.17
CA ARG A 45 -12.14 13.72 6.38
C ARG A 45 -12.52 13.81 4.90
N ILE A 46 -13.03 12.74 4.31
CA ILE A 46 -13.54 12.73 2.93
C ILE A 46 -14.65 13.79 2.81
N LYS A 47 -15.66 13.72 3.67
CA LYS A 47 -16.79 14.66 3.66
C LYS A 47 -16.37 16.12 3.86
N ALA A 48 -15.34 16.36 4.67
CA ALA A 48 -14.87 17.72 4.96
C ALA A 48 -13.96 18.31 3.87
N ARG A 49 -13.39 17.49 2.98
CA ARG A 49 -12.32 17.91 2.05
C ARG A 49 -12.63 17.66 0.58
N ILE A 50 -13.62 16.83 0.27
CA ILE A 50 -13.96 16.43 -1.10
C ILE A 50 -15.42 16.79 -1.38
N ASP A 51 -15.64 17.57 -2.43
CA ASP A 51 -16.97 17.88 -2.91
C ASP A 51 -17.56 16.68 -3.68
N GLY A 52 -18.79 16.29 -3.33
CA GLY A 52 -19.47 15.16 -3.94
C GLY A 52 -19.18 13.82 -3.24
N LYS A 53 -19.43 12.72 -3.96
CA LYS A 53 -19.29 11.35 -3.43
C LYS A 53 -18.21 10.60 -4.19
N LEU A 54 -17.28 9.98 -3.46
CA LEU A 54 -16.31 9.06 -4.04
C LEU A 54 -17.01 7.81 -4.59
N LEU A 55 -16.54 7.35 -5.75
CA LEU A 55 -17.15 6.23 -6.47
C LEU A 55 -16.74 4.85 -5.93
N TYR A 56 -15.67 4.80 -5.16
CA TYR A 56 -15.01 3.53 -4.80
C TYR A 56 -14.52 3.48 -3.36
N LEU A 57 -13.87 4.55 -2.90
CA LEU A 57 -13.27 4.60 -1.57
C LEU A 57 -14.23 5.22 -0.56
N ASP A 58 -14.42 4.52 0.54
CA ASP A 58 -14.93 5.01 1.82
C ASP A 58 -14.04 4.52 2.96
N GLY A 59 -14.34 4.90 4.20
CA GLY A 59 -13.53 4.55 5.36
C GLY A 59 -13.47 3.06 5.64
N VAL A 60 -14.59 2.34 5.51
CA VAL A 60 -14.65 0.89 5.75
C VAL A 60 -13.85 0.15 4.68
N TRP A 61 -14.02 0.56 3.43
CA TRP A 61 -13.28 0.02 2.30
C TRP A 61 -11.78 0.25 2.48
N PHE A 62 -11.35 1.46 2.84
CA PHE A 62 -9.94 1.78 3.00
C PHE A 62 -9.31 0.94 4.12
N HIS A 63 -9.99 0.81 5.26
CA HIS A 63 -9.54 -0.06 6.35
C HIS A 63 -9.45 -1.54 5.91
N SER A 64 -10.42 -2.02 5.13
CA SER A 64 -10.36 -3.38 4.59
C SER A 64 -9.20 -3.57 3.61
N SER A 65 -8.85 -2.56 2.82
CA SER A 65 -7.78 -2.64 1.82
C SER A 65 -6.39 -2.81 2.44
N THR A 66 -6.22 -2.42 3.71
CA THR A 66 -4.97 -2.57 4.46
C THR A 66 -4.87 -3.95 5.14
N ILE A 67 -5.93 -4.76 5.07
CA ILE A 67 -5.95 -6.12 5.63
C ILE A 67 -5.59 -7.10 4.51
N MET A 68 -4.39 -7.66 4.60
CA MET A 68 -3.86 -8.61 3.62
C MET A 68 -4.15 -10.06 4.00
N ASN A 69 -4.21 -10.93 2.98
CA ASN A 69 -4.28 -12.37 3.22
C ASN A 69 -2.97 -12.90 3.83
N LYS A 70 -3.06 -14.06 4.50
CA LYS A 70 -1.95 -14.68 5.24
C LYS A 70 -0.67 -14.84 4.41
N THR A 71 -0.80 -15.21 3.14
CA THR A 71 0.37 -15.47 2.29
C THR A 71 1.11 -14.19 1.97
N VAL A 72 0.40 -13.15 1.55
CA VAL A 72 0.99 -11.85 1.23
C VAL A 72 1.59 -11.20 2.47
N SER A 73 0.87 -11.19 3.60
CA SER A 73 1.39 -10.62 4.86
C SER A 73 2.68 -11.29 5.30
N LYS A 74 2.76 -12.62 5.22
CA LYS A 74 3.99 -13.37 5.55
C LYS A 74 5.12 -13.09 4.58
N SER A 75 4.81 -12.94 3.29
CA SER A 75 5.81 -12.62 2.29
C SER A 75 6.45 -11.26 2.57
N LEU A 76 5.65 -10.24 2.89
CA LEU A 76 6.14 -8.90 3.24
C LEU A 76 6.98 -8.92 4.53
N GLN A 77 6.54 -9.65 5.55
CA GLN A 77 7.28 -9.75 6.82
C GLN A 77 8.65 -10.44 6.67
N ASN A 78 8.78 -11.34 5.71
CA ASN A 78 10.01 -12.10 5.47
C ASN A 78 10.87 -11.50 4.35
N GLU A 79 10.44 -10.42 3.69
CA GLU A 79 11.22 -9.78 2.63
C GLU A 79 12.45 -9.09 3.23
N THR A 80 13.60 -9.32 2.60
CA THR A 80 14.92 -8.81 3.05
C THR A 80 15.61 -7.97 1.97
N HIS A 81 15.07 -7.98 0.76
CA HIS A 81 15.65 -7.28 -0.36
C HIS A 81 15.35 -5.78 -0.28
N VAL A 82 16.41 -4.97 -0.35
CA VAL A 82 16.33 -3.51 -0.41
C VAL A 82 16.87 -3.08 -1.77
N TYR A 83 16.04 -2.37 -2.54
CA TYR A 83 16.47 -1.74 -3.78
C TYR A 83 17.50 -0.66 -3.47
N THR A 84 18.69 -0.79 -4.05
CA THR A 84 19.76 0.21 -4.04
C THR A 84 20.26 0.42 -5.46
N GLU A 85 21.04 1.47 -5.69
CA GLU A 85 21.66 1.74 -7.00
C GLU A 85 22.43 0.52 -7.53
N ASP A 86 23.21 -0.14 -6.66
CA ASP A 86 24.03 -1.31 -7.03
C ASP A 86 23.26 -2.64 -7.14
N ASN A 87 22.00 -2.72 -6.70
CA ASN A 87 21.26 -3.98 -6.53
C ASN A 87 19.80 -3.87 -6.98
N ALA A 88 19.55 -3.12 -8.05
CA ALA A 88 18.22 -2.98 -8.61
C ALA A 88 17.76 -4.30 -9.26
N ARG A 89 16.57 -4.80 -8.87
CA ARG A 89 15.87 -5.83 -9.63
C ARG A 89 15.05 -5.21 -10.75
N PHE A 90 15.16 -5.79 -11.93
CA PHE A 90 14.29 -5.49 -13.06
C PHE A 90 13.36 -6.67 -13.26
N ILE A 91 12.07 -6.40 -13.48
CA ILE A 91 11.13 -7.43 -13.92
C ILE A 91 11.18 -7.40 -15.45
N PRO A 92 11.87 -8.35 -16.11
CA PRO A 92 11.87 -8.37 -17.57
C PRO A 92 10.44 -8.61 -18.06
N GLY A 93 10.00 -7.80 -19.01
CA GLY A 93 8.74 -8.04 -19.70
C GLY A 93 8.77 -9.39 -20.41
N HIS A 94 7.61 -10.03 -20.51
CA HIS A 94 7.48 -11.28 -21.28
C HIS A 94 7.88 -11.01 -22.74
N GLY A 95 9.05 -11.51 -23.18
CA GLY A 95 9.51 -11.40 -24.57
C GLY A 95 10.96 -10.96 -24.81
N ILE A 96 11.81 -10.81 -23.79
CA ILE A 96 13.26 -10.58 -24.01
C ILE A 96 14.03 -11.85 -23.63
N LEU A 97 14.33 -12.65 -24.67
CA LEU A 97 15.43 -13.63 -24.69
C LEU A 97 16.71 -12.93 -25.15
#